data_AF-A0A9E7GRT2-F1
#
_entry.id   AF-A0A9E7GRT2-F1
#
_cell.length_a   1.000
_cell.length_b   1.000
_cell.length_c   1.000
_cell.angle_alpha   90.00
_cell.angle_beta   90.00
_cell.angle_gamma   90.00
#
_symmetry.space_group_name_H-M   'P 1'
#
loop_
_entity.id
_entity.type
_entity.pdbx_description
1 polymer ?
#
loop_
_entity_poly.entity_id
_entity_poly.type
_entity_poly.pdbx_seq_one_letter_code
_entity_poly.pdbx_strand_id
1 'polypeptide(L)'
;MCIAAWLWQSHPVYPLLLLLNRDEFHDRPTKPVAWWGDGFQKILGGRDGLAGGTWLGCTRDGRLAFLTNVLEPDLLSSAKSRGELPLRFLQGRKSPVEFAEDLVKEANEYNGFNLVLSDTSSKLMVYVSNRPKGELVSVQVVPPGLHVLSNAKLDSPWPKAQRLGTSFMDLILKHRDEEISQEDMVEVLMFDTTKADRERLPNTGCDPNWELNLSPVFVEVETELGRYGTRSTAALSVKTTGNVSFYEKYLENGVWKEHTVAYNIEKRQRFLTDLMASVVGLSMKRGKSKADASKKADNKLSVKKGSEWVSKKPRKLKAAKDPNKPKRPPSAFFVFMEEFRTSFKEKNPNNKSVSVVGKAGGHKWKSMSEDEKVPYVTKAAKLKTEYTKKLATYNNNQSGGGSHAAGDEDESDKSKSEVNDDEEEEEGSEEEEEEDE
;
A
#
# COMPACT_ATOMS: atom_id res chain seq x y z
N MET A 1 16.99 12.35 -2.86
CA MET A 1 17.30 11.16 -2.06
C MET A 1 16.72 11.36 -0.70
N CYS A 2 16.36 10.31 0.01
CA CYS A 2 15.76 10.46 1.33
C CYS A 2 16.30 9.37 2.24
N ILE A 3 16.28 9.63 3.54
CA ILE A 3 16.51 8.62 4.57
C ILE A 3 15.44 8.75 5.64
N ALA A 4 14.97 7.61 6.14
CA ALA A 4 14.01 7.53 7.23
C ALA A 4 14.47 6.48 8.24
N ALA A 5 14.22 6.74 9.52
CA ALA A 5 14.35 5.77 10.59
C ALA A 5 13.08 5.80 11.43
N TRP A 6 12.56 4.64 11.80
CA TRP A 6 11.34 4.58 12.62
C TRP A 6 11.33 3.38 13.54
N LEU A 7 10.66 3.58 14.67
CA LEU A 7 10.33 2.55 15.64
C LEU A 7 8.84 2.22 15.48
N TRP A 8 8.55 0.98 15.09
CA TRP A 8 7.19 0.50 14.82
C TRP A 8 6.76 -0.52 15.85
N GLN A 9 5.68 -0.23 16.59
CA GLN A 9 5.07 -1.15 17.57
C GLN A 9 6.04 -1.72 18.62
N SER A 10 7.13 -1.00 18.91
CA SER A 10 8.19 -1.45 19.82
C SER A 10 8.50 -0.45 20.94
N HIS A 11 7.62 0.55 21.15
CA HIS A 11 7.70 1.48 22.27
C HIS A 11 6.38 1.45 23.08
N PRO A 12 6.44 1.46 24.43
CA PRO A 12 5.23 1.38 25.27
C PRO A 12 4.29 2.58 25.09
N VAL A 13 4.85 3.78 24.85
CA VAL A 13 4.09 5.01 24.67
C VAL A 13 3.80 5.33 23.20
N TYR A 14 4.70 4.94 22.30
CA TYR A 14 4.68 5.38 20.90
C TYR A 14 4.60 4.19 19.96
N PRO A 15 3.38 3.76 19.56
CA PRO A 15 3.22 2.77 18.50
C PRO A 15 3.97 3.13 17.21
N LEU A 16 4.24 4.42 16.99
CA LEU A 16 5.12 4.89 15.93
C LEU A 16 5.93 6.11 16.38
N LEU A 17 7.24 6.05 16.18
CA LEU A 17 8.14 7.20 16.07
C LEU A 17 8.83 7.14 14.71
N LEU A 18 8.78 8.21 13.92
CA LEU A 18 9.34 8.27 12.58
C LEU A 18 10.15 9.55 12.41
N LEU A 19 11.38 9.43 11.92
CA LEU A 19 12.23 10.52 11.48
C LEU A 19 12.47 10.39 9.98
N LEU A 20 12.47 11.49 9.24
CA LEU A 20 12.69 11.47 7.79
C LEU A 20 13.36 12.76 7.30
N ASN A 21 14.47 12.59 6.59
CA ASN A 21 15.08 13.65 5.76
C ASN A 21 14.60 13.51 4.32
N ARG A 22 14.15 14.63 3.75
CA ARG A 22 14.00 14.80 2.30
C ARG A 22 15.20 15.54 1.76
N ASP A 23 16.00 14.84 0.95
CA ASP A 23 17.09 15.41 0.17
C ASP A 23 16.64 15.65 -1.27
N GLU A 24 16.84 16.86 -1.74
CA GLU A 24 16.35 17.32 -3.03
C GLU A 24 17.03 18.64 -3.38
N PHE A 25 16.96 19.06 -4.64
CA PHE A 25 17.43 20.39 -5.02
C PHE A 25 16.73 21.49 -4.19
N HIS A 26 17.52 22.44 -3.71
CA HIS A 26 17.03 23.50 -2.83
C HIS A 26 16.07 24.45 -3.56
N ASP A 27 16.28 24.65 -4.85
CA ASP A 27 15.45 25.47 -5.73
C ASP A 27 14.12 24.80 -6.13
N ARG A 28 13.99 23.48 -5.93
CA ARG A 28 12.75 22.77 -6.25
C ARG A 28 11.59 23.32 -5.41
N PRO A 29 10.53 23.88 -6.03
CA PRO A 29 9.39 24.42 -5.31
C PRO A 29 8.81 23.38 -4.35
N THR A 30 8.72 23.73 -3.08
CA THR A 30 8.26 22.82 -2.02
C THR A 30 7.47 23.61 -1.00
N LYS A 31 6.33 23.06 -0.57
CA LYS A 31 5.54 23.61 0.53
C LYS A 31 5.79 22.80 1.80
N PRO A 32 5.92 23.46 2.96
CA PRO A 32 6.13 22.81 4.24
C PRO A 32 4.92 21.95 4.64
N VAL A 33 5.11 21.16 5.69
CA VAL A 33 4.08 20.35 6.34
C VAL A 33 2.94 21.25 6.78
N ALA A 34 1.79 21.06 6.15
CA ALA A 34 0.54 21.72 6.49
C ALA A 34 -0.64 20.80 6.15
N TRP A 35 -1.84 21.15 6.61
CA TRP A 35 -3.06 20.51 6.13
C TRP A 35 -3.40 21.01 4.73
N TRP A 36 -3.59 20.11 3.77
CA TRP A 36 -4.02 20.44 2.40
C TRP A 36 -4.91 19.35 1.80
N GLY A 37 -5.49 19.67 0.64
CA GLY A 37 -6.53 18.87 -0.01
C GLY A 37 -7.94 19.31 0.38
N ASP A 38 -8.92 18.78 -0.34
CA ASP A 38 -10.34 19.15 -0.22
C ASP A 38 -11.16 18.05 0.47
N GLY A 39 -12.26 18.43 1.10
CA GLY A 39 -13.20 17.49 1.73
C GLY A 39 -12.73 16.94 3.08
N PHE A 40 -13.29 15.78 3.47
CA PHE A 40 -13.07 15.16 4.78
C PHE A 40 -11.71 14.45 4.92
N GLN A 41 -11.05 14.12 3.81
CA GLN A 41 -9.78 13.38 3.80
C GLN A 41 -8.61 14.34 3.56
N LYS A 42 -8.46 15.34 4.44
CA LYS A 42 -7.30 16.25 4.39
C LYS A 42 -6.02 15.49 4.71
N ILE A 43 -4.93 15.90 4.06
CA ILE A 43 -3.60 15.34 4.24
C ILE A 43 -2.78 16.34 5.02
N LEU A 44 -2.08 15.87 6.05
CA LEU A 44 -1.01 16.60 6.72
C LEU A 44 0.32 16.08 6.20
N GLY A 45 1.13 16.94 5.59
CA GLY A 45 2.43 16.55 5.06
C GLY A 45 3.00 17.62 4.14
N GLY A 46 4.29 17.51 3.82
CA GLY A 46 4.92 18.42 2.87
C GLY A 46 4.43 18.15 1.44
N ARG A 47 4.46 19.17 0.58
CA ARG A 47 3.97 19.06 -0.80
C ARG A 47 5.03 19.49 -1.81
N ASP A 48 5.28 18.62 -2.77
CA ASP A 48 6.11 18.94 -3.93
C ASP A 48 5.37 19.96 -4.81
N GLY A 49 5.97 21.15 -4.98
CA GLY A 49 5.39 22.23 -5.76
C GLY A 49 5.54 22.06 -7.27
N LEU A 50 6.42 21.18 -7.74
CA LEU A 50 6.61 20.89 -9.16
C LEU A 50 5.72 19.72 -9.62
N ALA A 51 5.83 18.58 -8.94
CA ALA A 51 5.10 17.36 -9.31
C ALA A 51 3.75 17.19 -8.59
N GLY A 52 3.47 18.01 -7.58
CA GLY A 52 2.18 18.03 -6.87
C GLY A 52 1.97 16.93 -5.81
N GLY A 53 2.90 15.97 -5.71
CA GLY A 53 2.87 14.84 -4.77
C GLY A 53 3.38 15.16 -3.37
N THR A 54 3.63 14.12 -2.57
CA THR A 54 4.23 14.21 -1.23
C THR A 54 5.31 13.15 -1.02
N TRP A 55 6.21 13.35 -0.07
CA TRP A 55 7.23 12.38 0.34
C TRP A 55 6.92 11.73 1.70
N LEU A 56 6.13 12.41 2.53
CA LEU A 56 5.66 11.98 3.84
C LEU A 56 4.34 12.69 4.12
N GLY A 57 3.31 11.93 4.45
CA GLY A 57 2.06 12.50 4.91
C GLY A 57 1.20 11.53 5.71
N CYS A 58 0.29 12.09 6.48
CA CYS A 58 -0.71 11.38 7.26
C CYS A 58 -2.08 12.03 7.15
N THR A 59 -3.09 11.36 7.70
CA THR A 59 -4.49 11.79 7.67
C THR A 59 -5.09 11.73 9.07
N ARG A 60 -6.24 12.38 9.25
CA ARG A 60 -6.97 12.40 10.53
C ARG A 60 -7.46 11.03 10.97
N ASP A 61 -7.79 10.14 10.04
CA ASP A 61 -8.25 8.78 10.34
C ASP A 61 -7.12 7.76 10.49
N GLY A 62 -5.87 8.22 10.56
CA GLY A 62 -4.73 7.39 10.96
C GLY A 62 -4.01 6.67 9.82
N ARG A 63 -4.24 7.05 8.55
CA ARG A 63 -3.37 6.63 7.43
C ARG A 63 -2.07 7.41 7.46
N LEU A 64 -0.97 6.74 7.15
CA LEU A 64 0.37 7.30 6.99
C LEU A 64 1.02 6.69 5.74
N ALA A 65 1.72 7.50 4.97
CA ALA A 65 2.59 7.00 3.92
C ALA A 65 3.83 7.88 3.74
N PHE A 66 4.95 7.24 3.44
CA PHE A 66 6.19 7.91 3.09
C PHE A 66 6.97 7.11 2.06
N LEU A 67 7.90 7.79 1.39
CA LEU A 67 8.71 7.17 0.36
C LEU A 67 10.17 7.59 0.47
N THR A 68 11.05 6.71 -0.01
CA THR A 68 12.41 7.07 -0.43
C THR A 68 12.62 6.64 -1.88
N ASN A 69 13.51 7.33 -2.58
CA ASN A 69 13.92 6.92 -3.92
C ASN A 69 14.98 5.80 -3.81
N VAL A 70 14.98 4.85 -4.75
CA VAL A 70 16.11 3.93 -4.92
C VAL A 70 17.22 4.65 -5.70
N LEU A 71 18.48 4.46 -5.28
CA LEU A 71 19.67 4.94 -5.97
C LEU A 71 20.01 4.00 -7.10
N GLU A 72 19.92 4.50 -8.32
CA GLU A 72 20.18 3.76 -9.54
C GLU A 72 20.67 4.72 -10.65
N PRO A 73 21.52 4.25 -11.58
CA PRO A 73 22.05 5.08 -12.65
C PRO A 73 21.01 5.37 -13.74
N ASP A 74 20.15 4.39 -14.04
CA ASP A 74 19.19 4.48 -15.13
C ASP A 74 17.85 5.03 -14.66
N LEU A 75 17.47 6.21 -15.18
CA LEU A 75 16.16 6.80 -14.94
C LEU A 75 15.32 6.81 -16.23
N LEU A 76 14.06 6.38 -16.11
CA LEU A 76 13.05 6.54 -17.14
C LEU A 76 12.55 7.99 -17.12
N SER A 77 12.80 8.74 -18.20
CA SER A 77 12.37 10.13 -18.35
C SER A 77 10.86 10.30 -18.42
N SER A 78 10.15 9.29 -18.91
CA SER A 78 8.68 9.25 -19.02
C SER A 78 7.98 8.68 -17.78
N ALA A 79 8.72 8.34 -16.73
CA ALA A 79 8.14 7.77 -15.52
C ALA A 79 7.21 8.75 -14.80
N LYS A 80 6.17 8.20 -14.17
CA LYS A 80 5.31 8.94 -13.25
C LYS A 80 6.09 9.41 -12.02
N SER A 81 5.65 10.51 -11.42
CA SER A 81 6.24 11.01 -10.19
C SER A 81 5.97 10.04 -9.04
N ARG A 82 7.04 9.59 -8.36
CA ARG A 82 6.95 8.71 -7.17
C ARG A 82 6.12 9.34 -6.04
N GLY A 83 6.13 10.67 -5.92
CA GLY A 83 5.33 11.40 -4.93
C GLY A 83 3.82 11.27 -5.09
N GLU A 84 3.36 10.76 -6.25
CA GLU A 84 1.95 10.39 -6.47
C GLU A 84 1.53 9.18 -5.61
N LEU A 85 2.45 8.27 -5.31
CA LEU A 85 2.17 7.01 -4.61
C LEU A 85 1.63 7.22 -3.19
N PRO A 86 2.33 7.92 -2.27
CA PRO A 86 1.78 8.19 -0.94
C PRO A 86 0.52 9.06 -1.03
N LEU A 87 0.48 10.03 -1.94
CA LEU A 87 -0.69 10.89 -2.14
C LEU A 87 -1.94 10.06 -2.46
N ARG A 88 -1.86 9.13 -3.42
CA ARG A 88 -2.96 8.24 -3.80
C ARG A 88 -3.41 7.33 -2.66
N PHE A 89 -2.48 6.84 -1.85
CA PHE A 89 -2.82 6.02 -0.68
C PHE A 89 -3.58 6.84 0.37
N LEU A 90 -3.09 8.06 0.65
CA LEU A 90 -3.67 8.95 1.67
C LEU A 90 -5.06 9.49 1.26
N GLN A 91 -5.30 9.70 -0.03
CA GLN A 91 -6.62 10.06 -0.58
C GLN A 91 -7.56 8.85 -0.73
N GLY A 92 -6.99 7.64 -0.76
CA GLY A 92 -7.71 6.40 -0.98
C GLY A 92 -8.39 5.86 0.28
N ARG A 93 -9.14 4.77 0.10
CA ARG A 93 -9.78 4.02 1.20
C ARG A 93 -9.32 2.57 1.32
N LYS A 94 -8.45 2.12 0.41
CA LYS A 94 -7.87 0.77 0.43
C LYS A 94 -6.97 0.60 1.65
N SER A 95 -6.97 -0.58 2.24
CA SER A 95 -5.97 -0.97 3.23
C SER A 95 -4.55 -0.91 2.62
N PRO A 96 -3.49 -0.87 3.44
CA PRO A 96 -2.11 -0.93 2.95
C PRO A 96 -1.87 -2.11 1.97
N VAL A 97 -2.40 -3.29 2.29
CA VAL A 97 -2.24 -4.51 1.47
C VAL A 97 -2.99 -4.38 0.14
N GLU A 98 -4.27 -4.00 0.16
CA GLU A 98 -5.06 -3.83 -1.07
C GLU A 98 -4.46 -2.77 -2.00
N PHE A 99 -3.88 -1.69 -1.44
CA PHE A 99 -3.18 -0.69 -2.24
C PHE A 99 -1.90 -1.26 -2.86
N ALA A 100 -1.11 -2.01 -2.08
CA ALA A 100 0.11 -2.64 -2.56
C ALA A 100 -0.17 -3.65 -3.70
N GLU A 101 -1.18 -4.50 -3.55
CA GLU A 101 -1.60 -5.48 -4.58
C GLU A 101 -1.96 -4.83 -5.92
N ASP A 102 -2.58 -3.65 -5.89
CA ASP A 102 -2.88 -2.89 -7.09
C ASP A 102 -1.66 -2.17 -7.65
N LEU A 103 -0.80 -1.63 -6.79
CA LEU A 103 0.44 -0.95 -7.20
C LEU A 103 1.39 -1.90 -7.95
N VAL A 104 1.47 -3.17 -7.57
CA VAL A 104 2.31 -4.18 -8.26
C VAL A 104 2.04 -4.21 -9.77
N LYS A 105 0.81 -3.94 -10.22
CA LYS A 105 0.40 -4.00 -11.63
C LYS A 105 0.91 -2.83 -12.47
N GLU A 106 1.28 -1.72 -11.83
CA GLU A 106 1.72 -0.48 -12.49
C GLU A 106 3.07 0.04 -11.94
N ALA A 107 3.76 -0.75 -11.10
CA ALA A 107 5.00 -0.35 -10.45
C ALA A 107 6.16 -0.08 -11.44
N ASN A 108 6.08 -0.65 -12.64
CA ASN A 108 7.02 -0.43 -13.75
C ASN A 108 6.86 0.96 -14.41
N GLU A 109 5.78 1.69 -14.12
CA GLU A 109 5.56 3.05 -14.63
C GLU A 109 6.32 4.12 -13.82
N TYR A 110 7.03 3.71 -12.77
CA TYR A 110 7.78 4.58 -11.86
C TYR A 110 9.28 4.24 -11.89
N ASN A 111 10.13 5.26 -11.72
CA ASN A 111 11.52 5.04 -11.33
C ASN A 111 11.62 4.34 -9.97
N GLY A 112 12.79 3.83 -9.63
CA GLY A 112 13.03 3.06 -8.42
C GLY A 112 12.51 3.76 -7.16
N PHE A 113 11.67 3.06 -6.40
CA PHE A 113 11.07 3.59 -5.17
C PHE A 113 11.03 2.55 -4.06
N ASN A 114 10.98 3.08 -2.85
CA ASN A 114 10.61 2.37 -1.64
C ASN A 114 9.44 3.12 -1.03
N LEU A 115 8.32 2.43 -0.82
CA LEU A 115 7.08 3.00 -0.32
C LEU A 115 6.68 2.29 0.95
N VAL A 116 6.43 3.04 2.02
CA VAL A 116 5.88 2.53 3.27
C VAL A 116 4.46 3.07 3.43
N LEU A 117 3.52 2.16 3.70
CA LEU A 117 2.09 2.42 3.84
C LEU A 117 1.65 1.91 5.20
N SER A 118 0.96 2.72 6.00
CA SER A 118 0.44 2.28 7.29
C SER A 118 -0.98 2.76 7.54
N ASP A 119 -1.75 1.91 8.21
CA ASP A 119 -3.00 2.27 8.87
C ASP A 119 -2.84 1.96 10.36
N THR A 120 -2.78 3.03 11.16
CA THR A 120 -2.59 2.96 12.61
C THR A 120 -3.78 2.31 13.32
N SER A 121 -4.98 2.38 12.74
CA SER A 121 -6.17 1.72 13.30
C SER A 121 -6.08 0.21 13.20
N SER A 122 -5.53 -0.32 12.09
CA SER A 122 -5.33 -1.76 11.91
C SER A 122 -3.96 -2.23 12.39
N LYS A 123 -3.10 -1.33 12.88
CA LYS A 123 -1.71 -1.61 13.27
C LYS A 123 -0.94 -2.37 12.18
N LEU A 124 -1.20 -2.02 10.93
CA LEU A 124 -0.60 -2.67 9.77
C LEU A 124 0.31 -1.69 9.05
N MET A 125 1.51 -2.14 8.73
CA MET A 125 2.45 -1.42 7.89
C MET A 125 2.94 -2.34 6.77
N VAL A 126 2.96 -1.83 5.55
CA VAL A 126 3.38 -2.56 4.35
C VAL A 126 4.46 -1.75 3.65
N TYR A 127 5.54 -2.43 3.29
CA TYR A 127 6.60 -1.92 2.46
C TYR A 127 6.45 -2.46 1.03
N VAL A 128 6.63 -1.59 0.04
CA VAL A 128 6.60 -1.92 -1.38
C VAL A 128 7.83 -1.33 -2.08
N SER A 129 8.51 -2.12 -2.89
CA SER A 129 9.62 -1.65 -3.73
C SER A 129 9.61 -2.32 -5.10
N ASN A 130 9.87 -1.54 -6.16
CA ASN A 130 9.92 -2.02 -7.54
C ASN A 130 11.36 -2.35 -8.01
N ARG A 131 12.27 -2.63 -7.08
CA ARG A 131 13.69 -2.86 -7.35
C ARG A 131 14.31 -4.07 -6.62
N PRO A 132 15.39 -4.66 -7.19
CA PRO A 132 16.10 -4.26 -8.41
C PRO A 132 15.37 -4.65 -9.70
N LYS A 133 15.70 -3.95 -10.79
CA LYS A 133 15.02 -4.05 -12.09
C LYS A 133 15.14 -5.47 -12.64
N GLY A 134 14.02 -6.09 -12.99
CA GLY A 134 13.96 -7.49 -13.48
C GLY A 134 13.54 -8.51 -12.43
N GLU A 135 13.50 -8.14 -11.15
CA GLU A 135 12.84 -8.92 -10.10
C GLU A 135 11.34 -8.58 -10.01
N LEU A 136 10.57 -9.47 -9.37
CA LEU A 136 9.20 -9.18 -8.99
C LEU A 136 9.17 -8.01 -8.00
N VAL A 137 8.12 -7.20 -8.06
CA VAL A 137 7.87 -6.13 -7.08
C VAL A 137 7.80 -6.75 -5.69
N SER A 138 8.66 -6.27 -4.80
CA SER A 138 8.69 -6.70 -3.40
C SER A 138 7.54 -6.05 -2.64
N VAL A 139 6.73 -6.87 -1.99
CA VAL A 139 5.68 -6.43 -1.05
C VAL A 139 5.85 -7.24 0.22
N GLN A 140 6.00 -6.56 1.35
CA GLN A 140 6.13 -7.22 2.65
C GLN A 140 5.39 -6.46 3.74
N VAL A 141 4.88 -7.20 4.72
CA VAL A 141 4.41 -6.60 5.97
C VAL A 141 5.65 -6.24 6.79
N VAL A 142 5.69 -5.01 7.30
CA VAL A 142 6.79 -4.54 8.14
C VAL A 142 6.56 -5.06 9.57
N PRO A 143 7.48 -5.89 10.12
CA PRO A 143 7.34 -6.41 11.47
C PRO A 143 7.53 -5.29 12.51
N PRO A 144 7.09 -5.47 13.77
CA PRO A 144 7.48 -4.58 14.86
C PRO A 144 9.00 -4.53 15.00
N GLY A 145 9.55 -3.34 15.24
CA GLY A 145 10.98 -3.14 15.42
C GLY A 145 11.46 -1.76 14.99
N LEU A 146 12.77 -1.57 15.09
CA LEU A 146 13.48 -0.47 14.45
C LEU A 146 13.71 -0.80 12.98
N HIS A 147 13.43 0.16 12.11
CA HIS A 147 13.74 0.07 10.69
C HIS A 147 14.41 1.34 10.21
N VAL A 148 15.32 1.18 9.24
CA VAL A 148 15.98 2.28 8.56
C VAL A 148 15.90 2.09 7.05
N LEU A 149 15.41 3.11 6.37
CA LEU A 149 15.22 3.11 4.92
C LEU A 149 15.97 4.28 4.30
N SER A 150 17.06 3.95 3.60
CA SER A 150 17.82 4.89 2.77
C SER A 150 17.35 4.75 1.30
N ASN A 151 18.27 4.66 0.35
CA ASN A 151 18.01 4.62 -1.09
C ASN A 151 18.23 3.23 -1.70
N ALA A 152 18.01 2.18 -0.92
CA ALA A 152 18.06 0.79 -1.36
C ALA A 152 16.87 0.02 -0.74
N LYS A 153 16.94 -1.32 -0.67
CA LYS A 153 15.91 -2.11 0.00
C LYS A 153 15.81 -1.76 1.50
N LEU A 154 14.66 -2.03 2.12
CA LEU A 154 14.46 -1.86 3.57
C LEU A 154 15.59 -2.52 4.36
N ASP A 155 16.11 -1.81 5.37
CA ASP A 155 17.16 -2.26 6.29
C ASP A 155 18.47 -2.69 5.59
N SER A 156 18.72 -2.17 4.38
CA SER A 156 20.02 -2.35 3.71
C SER A 156 21.15 -1.80 4.60
N PRO A 157 22.28 -2.52 4.73
CA PRO A 157 23.35 -2.20 5.67
C PRO A 157 24.26 -1.07 5.17
N TRP A 158 23.68 0.01 4.68
CA TRP A 158 24.45 1.18 4.26
C TRP A 158 25.03 1.88 5.50
N PRO A 159 26.27 2.41 5.45
CA PRO A 159 26.92 2.99 6.62
C PRO A 159 26.06 4.03 7.35
N LYS A 160 25.41 4.94 6.61
CA LYS A 160 24.49 5.92 7.23
C LYS A 160 23.24 5.32 7.85
N ALA A 161 22.72 4.26 7.26
CA ALA A 161 21.53 3.59 7.79
C ALA A 161 21.87 2.89 9.11
N GLN A 162 23.01 2.21 9.16
CA GLN A 162 23.51 1.58 10.38
C GLN A 162 23.80 2.61 11.48
N ARG A 163 24.55 3.68 11.16
CA ARG A 163 24.83 4.75 12.13
C ARG A 163 23.55 5.39 12.68
N LEU A 164 22.60 5.73 11.79
CA LEU A 164 21.33 6.31 12.20
C LEU A 164 20.54 5.34 13.07
N GLY A 165 20.47 4.06 12.69
CA GLY A 165 19.78 3.02 13.48
C GLY A 165 20.38 2.84 14.88
N THR A 166 21.70 2.73 14.98
CA THR A 166 22.40 2.65 16.28
C THR A 166 22.13 3.88 17.13
N SER A 167 22.33 5.08 16.57
CA SER A 167 22.13 6.34 17.30
C SER A 167 20.68 6.53 17.75
N PHE A 168 19.71 6.12 16.92
CA PHE A 168 18.28 6.15 17.26
C PHE A 168 18.02 5.26 18.48
N MET A 169 18.48 4.01 18.46
CA MET A 169 18.27 3.09 19.58
C MET A 169 18.96 3.55 20.85
N ASP A 170 20.20 4.05 20.77
CA ASP A 170 20.92 4.59 21.90
C ASP A 170 20.15 5.76 22.53
N LEU A 171 19.56 6.64 21.71
CA LEU A 171 18.76 7.76 22.19
C LEU A 171 17.48 7.30 22.89
N ILE A 172 16.76 6.33 22.31
CA ILE A 172 15.54 5.76 22.90
C ILE A 172 15.83 5.05 24.21
N LEU A 173 16.92 4.27 24.29
CA LEU A 173 17.32 3.57 25.50
C LEU A 173 17.72 4.54 26.61
N LYS A 174 18.42 5.63 26.25
CA LYS A 174 18.83 6.67 27.20
C LYS A 174 17.64 7.39 27.87
N HIS A 175 16.51 7.51 27.18
CA HIS A 175 15.33 8.20 27.68
C HIS A 175 14.13 7.27 27.81
N ARG A 176 14.35 6.00 28.15
CA ARG A 176 13.29 5.00 28.25
C ARG A 176 12.14 5.40 29.17
N ASP A 177 12.46 6.16 30.22
CA ASP A 177 11.54 6.56 31.28
C ASP A 177 11.05 8.02 31.13
N GLU A 178 11.52 8.74 30.10
CA GLU A 178 11.24 10.17 29.89
C GLU A 178 10.74 10.45 28.47
N GLU A 179 10.01 11.55 28.31
CA GLU A 179 9.56 11.98 26.99
C GLU A 179 10.67 12.78 26.29
N ILE A 180 11.22 12.27 25.17
CA ILE A 180 12.16 13.05 24.34
C ILE A 180 11.38 14.02 23.46
N SER A 181 11.82 15.28 23.41
CA SER A 181 11.27 16.25 22.47
C SER A 181 11.56 15.83 21.01
N GLN A 182 10.62 16.11 20.10
CA GLN A 182 10.84 15.84 18.69
C GLN A 182 11.96 16.71 18.09
N GLU A 183 12.13 17.91 18.63
CA GLU A 183 13.20 18.83 18.24
C GLU A 183 14.57 18.22 18.56
N ASP A 184 14.79 17.75 19.78
CA ASP A 184 16.06 17.14 20.20
C ASP A 184 16.38 15.86 19.40
N MET A 185 15.37 15.01 19.15
CA MET A 185 15.56 13.82 18.31
C MET A 185 16.05 14.21 16.91
N VAL A 186 15.47 15.27 16.33
CA VAL A 186 15.87 15.75 15.01
C VAL A 186 17.29 16.32 15.02
N GLU A 187 17.60 17.21 15.95
CA GLU A 187 18.94 17.84 16.05
C GLU A 187 20.04 16.79 16.25
N VAL A 188 19.82 15.81 17.12
CA VAL A 188 20.83 14.79 17.45
C VAL A 188 21.00 13.77 16.32
N LEU A 189 19.92 13.33 15.68
CA LEU A 189 19.96 12.19 14.76
C LEU A 189 20.01 12.57 13.29
N MET A 190 19.30 13.63 12.90
CA MET A 190 19.00 13.89 11.48
C MET A 190 19.91 14.94 10.84
N PHE A 191 20.74 15.63 11.64
CA PHE A 191 21.76 16.58 11.18
C PHE A 191 23.18 15.98 11.09
N ASP A 192 23.33 14.64 11.15
CA ASP A 192 24.62 13.96 11.00
C ASP A 192 25.21 14.14 9.58
N THR A 193 26.28 14.94 9.48
CA THR A 193 27.04 15.21 8.25
C THR A 193 28.18 14.22 8.00
N THR A 194 28.32 13.15 8.80
CA THR A 194 29.42 12.20 8.71
C THR A 194 29.39 11.44 7.39
N LYS A 195 30.47 11.55 6.60
CA LYS A 195 30.66 10.76 5.38
C LYS A 195 31.12 9.34 5.71
N ALA A 196 30.74 8.38 4.87
CA ALA A 196 31.25 7.02 4.95
C ALA A 196 32.66 6.90 4.34
N ASP A 197 33.40 5.89 4.75
CA ASP A 197 34.64 5.48 4.07
C ASP A 197 34.33 5.03 2.64
N ARG A 198 35.16 5.43 1.68
CA ARG A 198 34.94 5.13 0.25
C ARG A 198 34.81 3.63 -0.02
N GLU A 199 35.56 2.81 0.71
CA GLU A 199 35.56 1.34 0.59
C GLU A 199 34.27 0.69 1.11
N ARG A 200 33.51 1.43 1.94
CA ARG A 200 32.24 0.97 2.53
C ARG A 200 31.02 1.54 1.81
N LEU A 201 31.22 2.29 0.72
CA LEU A 201 30.11 2.80 -0.08
C LEU A 201 29.36 1.64 -0.74
N PRO A 202 28.03 1.78 -0.90
CA PRO A 202 27.26 0.81 -1.66
C PRO A 202 27.74 0.83 -3.12
N ASN A 203 27.77 -0.31 -3.81
CA ASN A 203 28.03 -0.35 -5.24
C ASN A 203 26.69 -0.32 -6.01
N THR A 204 26.14 0.87 -6.23
CA THR A 204 24.84 1.02 -6.90
C THR A 204 24.93 1.16 -8.42
N GLY A 205 26.16 1.23 -8.96
CA GLY A 205 26.42 1.57 -10.36
C GLY A 205 26.33 3.07 -10.66
N CYS A 206 26.12 3.92 -9.65
CA CYS A 206 26.20 5.37 -9.77
C CYS A 206 27.66 5.86 -9.68
N ASP A 207 27.88 7.14 -9.96
CA ASP A 207 29.18 7.77 -9.76
C ASP A 207 29.62 7.67 -8.28
N PRO A 208 30.84 7.17 -7.98
CA PRO A 208 31.28 6.98 -6.59
C PRO A 208 31.40 8.28 -5.79
N ASN A 209 31.69 9.43 -6.43
CA ASN A 209 31.71 10.70 -5.71
C ASN A 209 30.29 11.14 -5.35
N TRP A 210 29.31 10.85 -6.21
CA TRP A 210 27.91 11.04 -5.90
C TRP A 210 27.46 10.15 -4.73
N GLU A 211 27.81 8.87 -4.71
CA GLU A 211 27.53 7.97 -3.59
C GLU A 211 28.17 8.47 -2.28
N LEU A 212 29.43 8.91 -2.33
CA LEU A 212 30.13 9.51 -1.19
C LEU A 212 29.42 10.76 -0.67
N ASN A 213 28.97 11.63 -1.57
CA ASN A 213 28.28 12.87 -1.21
C ASN A 213 26.88 12.62 -0.62
N LEU A 214 26.24 11.50 -0.97
CA LEU A 214 24.97 11.04 -0.39
C LEU A 214 25.15 10.17 0.87
N SER A 215 26.38 9.90 1.29
CA SER A 215 26.69 9.02 2.43
C SER A 215 26.43 9.60 3.83
N PRO A 216 26.20 10.91 4.02
CA PRO A 216 25.66 11.44 5.29
C PRO A 216 24.15 11.20 5.48
N VAL A 217 23.67 11.35 6.72
CA VAL A 217 22.23 11.44 7.01
C VAL A 217 21.70 12.82 6.58
N PHE A 218 22.46 13.87 6.88
CA PHE A 218 22.21 15.23 6.42
C PHE A 218 23.09 15.54 5.21
N VAL A 219 22.46 15.57 4.04
CA VAL A 219 23.15 15.70 2.76
C VAL A 219 23.31 17.17 2.39
N GLU A 220 24.53 17.58 2.02
CA GLU A 220 24.78 18.90 1.43
C GLU A 220 25.83 18.80 0.33
N VAL A 221 25.43 19.16 -0.89
CA VAL A 221 26.26 19.01 -2.09
C VAL A 221 26.04 20.19 -3.03
N GLU A 222 27.12 20.85 -3.43
CA GLU A 222 27.09 21.79 -4.54
C GLU A 222 27.25 21.03 -5.86
N THR A 223 26.36 21.25 -6.82
CA THR A 223 26.40 20.64 -8.15
C THR A 223 26.35 21.71 -9.23
N GLU A 224 26.68 21.35 -10.47
CA GLU A 224 26.57 22.27 -11.61
C GLU A 224 25.12 22.76 -11.84
N LEU A 225 24.13 21.99 -11.37
CA LEU A 225 22.71 22.33 -11.48
C LEU A 225 22.18 23.11 -10.26
N GLY A 226 23.05 23.39 -9.28
CA GLY A 226 22.71 24.07 -8.02
C GLY A 226 22.88 23.18 -6.79
N ARG A 227 22.50 23.73 -5.64
CA ARG A 227 22.66 23.06 -4.35
C ARG A 227 21.62 21.96 -4.18
N TYR A 228 22.10 20.76 -3.89
CA TYR A 228 21.31 19.59 -3.60
C TYR A 228 21.58 19.13 -2.17
N GLY A 229 20.52 18.85 -1.41
CA GLY A 229 20.70 18.45 -0.02
C GLY A 229 19.41 18.29 0.75
N THR A 230 19.56 17.98 2.04
CA THR A 230 18.47 17.89 2.99
C THR A 230 17.80 19.27 3.09
N ARG A 231 16.52 19.33 2.73
CA ARG A 231 15.73 20.57 2.71
C ARG A 231 14.49 20.52 3.60
N SER A 232 14.19 19.36 4.17
CA SER A 232 13.11 19.12 5.13
C SER A 232 13.49 17.91 5.97
N THR A 233 13.38 18.07 7.28
CA THR A 233 13.62 17.06 8.29
C THR A 233 12.38 16.99 9.16
N ALA A 234 11.73 15.82 9.17
CA ALA A 234 10.46 15.61 9.84
C ALA A 234 10.59 14.62 10.98
N ALA A 235 9.88 14.88 12.08
CA ALA A 235 9.61 13.91 13.12
C ALA A 235 8.09 13.74 13.30
N LEU A 236 7.62 12.50 13.22
CA LEU A 236 6.22 12.14 13.43
C LEU A 236 6.12 11.10 14.55
N SER A 237 5.34 11.43 15.57
CA SER A 237 5.05 10.51 16.68
C SER A 237 3.56 10.24 16.74
N VAL A 238 3.19 8.99 16.95
CA VAL A 238 1.81 8.58 17.30
C VAL A 238 1.87 7.94 18.68
N LYS A 239 1.15 8.51 19.64
CA LYS A 239 0.99 7.95 20.99
C LYS A 239 -0.10 6.89 21.02
N THR A 240 -0.05 5.97 22.00
CA THR A 240 -1.11 4.98 22.26
C THR A 240 -2.50 5.60 22.47
N THR A 241 -2.55 6.84 22.95
CA THR A 241 -3.77 7.65 23.11
C THR A 241 -4.38 8.12 21.78
N GLY A 242 -3.68 7.94 20.66
CA GLY A 242 -4.05 8.47 19.34
C GLY A 242 -3.63 9.91 19.10
N ASN A 243 -2.89 10.53 20.03
CA ASN A 243 -2.29 11.86 19.83
C ASN A 243 -1.17 11.73 18.79
N VAL A 244 -1.20 12.61 17.78
CA VAL A 244 -0.17 12.71 16.75
C VAL A 244 0.52 14.05 16.87
N SER A 245 1.85 14.04 16.82
CA SER A 245 2.68 15.23 16.70
C SER A 245 3.54 15.10 15.45
N PHE A 246 3.49 16.10 14.59
CA PHE A 246 4.26 16.18 13.36
C PHE A 246 5.07 17.47 13.38
N TYR A 247 6.33 17.34 13.80
CA TYR A 247 7.36 18.37 13.76
C TYR A 247 8.07 18.37 12.41
N GLU A 248 8.37 19.54 11.87
CA GLU A 248 9.21 19.72 10.70
C GLU A 248 10.17 20.89 10.93
N LYS A 249 11.45 20.66 10.58
CA LYS A 249 12.42 21.70 10.29
C LYS A 249 12.70 21.72 8.78
N TYR A 250 12.52 22.84 8.11
CA TYR A 250 12.55 22.94 6.65
C TYR A 250 13.24 24.21 6.16
N LEU A 251 13.79 24.12 4.95
CA LEU A 251 14.45 25.23 4.29
C LEU A 251 13.46 26.03 3.45
N GLU A 252 13.34 27.33 3.74
CA GLU A 252 12.57 28.29 2.95
C GLU A 252 13.42 29.52 2.65
N ASN A 253 13.65 29.82 1.37
CA ASN A 253 14.46 30.95 0.92
C ASN A 253 15.85 31.01 1.57
N GLY A 254 16.49 29.85 1.78
CA GLY A 254 17.81 29.75 2.41
C GLY A 254 17.82 29.87 3.93
N VAL A 255 16.67 30.03 4.58
CA VAL A 255 16.53 30.12 6.03
C VAL A 255 15.82 28.88 6.55
N TRP A 256 16.37 28.26 7.59
CA TRP A 256 15.72 27.16 8.29
C TRP A 256 14.59 27.69 9.16
N LYS A 257 13.42 27.09 9.01
CA LYS A 257 12.23 27.34 9.81
C LYS A 257 11.77 26.02 10.43
N GLU A 258 11.03 26.11 11.51
CA GLU A 258 10.49 24.94 12.18
C GLU A 258 9.09 25.20 12.72
N HIS A 259 8.28 24.15 12.77
CA HIS A 259 6.97 24.18 13.41
C HIS A 259 6.49 22.76 13.72
N THR A 260 5.50 22.69 14.60
CA THR A 260 4.83 21.44 14.97
C THR A 260 3.34 21.54 14.71
N VAL A 261 2.76 20.50 14.10
CA VAL A 261 1.32 20.32 13.98
C VAL A 261 0.89 19.11 14.80
N ALA A 262 0.05 19.34 15.81
CA ALA A 262 -0.51 18.30 16.65
C ALA A 262 -2.01 18.09 16.37
N TYR A 263 -2.46 16.85 16.42
CA TYR A 263 -3.88 16.49 16.30
C TYR A 263 -4.18 15.14 16.96
N ASN A 264 -5.46 14.81 17.10
CA ASN A 264 -5.89 13.49 17.57
C ASN A 264 -6.43 12.67 16.41
N ILE A 265 -6.05 11.39 16.34
CA ILE A 265 -6.63 10.45 15.37
C ILE A 265 -8.14 10.38 15.61
N GLU A 266 -8.88 10.75 14.58
CA GLU A 266 -10.32 10.63 14.54
C GLU A 266 -10.63 9.16 14.30
N LYS A 267 -11.09 8.46 15.36
CA LYS A 267 -11.61 7.11 15.21
C LYS A 267 -12.65 7.16 14.11
N ARG A 268 -12.57 6.25 13.13
CA ARG A 268 -13.65 6.04 12.17
C ARG A 268 -14.90 5.66 12.96
N GLN A 269 -15.70 6.64 13.37
CA GLN A 269 -17.13 6.42 13.41
C GLN A 269 -17.43 5.92 12.00
N ARG A 270 -17.89 4.67 11.88
CA ARG A 270 -18.52 4.23 10.65
C ARG A 270 -19.69 5.19 10.49
N PHE A 271 -19.48 6.27 9.76
CA PHE A 271 -20.44 7.34 9.62
C PHE A 271 -21.62 6.75 8.86
N LEU A 272 -22.59 6.26 9.62
CA LEU A 272 -23.98 6.07 9.21
C LEU A 272 -24.60 7.43 8.81
N THR A 273 -23.91 8.55 9.04
CA THR A 273 -24.42 9.90 8.78
C THR A 273 -24.44 10.29 7.31
N ASP A 274 -23.59 9.74 6.44
CA ASP A 274 -23.68 10.03 5.00
C ASP A 274 -24.84 9.29 4.32
N LEU A 275 -25.20 8.10 4.84
CA LEU A 275 -26.38 7.39 4.39
C LEU A 275 -27.66 8.06 4.92
N MET A 276 -27.65 8.55 6.16
CA MET A 276 -28.81 9.25 6.74
C MET A 276 -29.03 10.65 6.16
N ALA A 277 -27.96 11.40 5.83
CA ALA A 277 -28.08 12.69 5.16
C ALA A 277 -28.69 12.54 3.74
N SER A 278 -28.40 11.44 3.05
CA SER A 278 -29.01 11.13 1.75
C SER A 278 -30.45 10.62 1.87
N VAL A 279 -30.80 9.88 2.95
CA VAL A 279 -32.15 9.34 3.17
C VAL A 279 -33.13 10.40 3.68
N VAL A 280 -32.71 11.36 4.50
CA VAL A 280 -33.58 12.43 5.02
C VAL A 280 -33.89 13.47 3.94
N GLY A 281 -32.96 13.74 3.00
CA GLY A 281 -33.19 14.64 1.86
C GLY A 281 -34.17 14.10 0.79
N LEU A 282 -34.46 12.80 0.80
CA LEU A 282 -35.37 12.15 -0.14
C LEU A 282 -36.82 12.00 0.40
N SER A 283 -37.09 12.38 1.65
CA SER A 283 -38.40 12.20 2.30
C SER A 283 -39.33 13.43 2.27
N MET A 284 -38.95 14.51 1.58
CA MET A 284 -39.83 15.66 1.33
C MET A 284 -40.00 15.90 -0.18
N LYS A 285 -40.69 14.98 -0.87
CA LYS A 285 -41.37 15.25 -2.14
C LYS A 285 -42.27 14.08 -2.54
N ARG A 286 -43.45 14.00 -1.93
CA ARG A 286 -44.57 13.26 -2.51
C ARG A 286 -45.89 13.93 -2.14
N GLY A 287 -46.55 14.49 -3.15
CA GLY A 287 -48.00 14.78 -3.12
C GLY A 287 -48.41 16.18 -3.57
N LYS A 288 -48.71 16.35 -4.87
CA LYS A 288 -50.08 16.58 -5.36
C LYS A 288 -50.13 16.74 -6.89
N SER A 289 -51.24 16.28 -7.42
CA SER A 289 -51.59 16.03 -8.82
C SER A 289 -52.19 17.22 -9.58
N LYS A 290 -52.07 17.12 -10.91
CA LYS A 290 -52.68 17.85 -12.06
C LYS A 290 -53.94 18.72 -11.86
N ALA A 291 -53.99 19.83 -12.61
CA ALA A 291 -55.11 20.23 -13.49
C ALA A 291 -54.68 21.27 -14.54
N ASP A 292 -55.35 21.23 -15.70
CA ASP A 292 -55.20 21.98 -16.96
C ASP A 292 -55.30 23.52 -16.89
N ALA A 293 -54.67 24.22 -17.84
CA ALA A 293 -55.34 25.08 -18.83
C ALA A 293 -54.37 25.88 -19.73
N SER A 294 -54.77 25.98 -21.00
CA SER A 294 -54.20 26.66 -22.18
C SER A 294 -53.84 28.15 -22.05
N LYS A 295 -52.83 28.63 -22.80
CA LYS A 295 -52.97 29.50 -24.00
C LYS A 295 -51.61 29.98 -24.57
N LYS A 296 -51.67 30.24 -25.88
CA LYS A 296 -50.67 30.58 -26.91
C LYS A 296 -49.87 31.88 -26.63
N ALA A 297 -48.66 32.00 -27.21
CA ALA A 297 -48.37 32.91 -28.34
C ALA A 297 -46.89 32.86 -28.76
N ASP A 298 -46.69 32.96 -30.07
CA ASP A 298 -45.47 32.87 -30.87
C ASP A 298 -44.50 34.07 -30.73
N ASN A 299 -43.19 33.86 -30.95
CA ASN A 299 -42.49 34.55 -32.05
C ASN A 299 -41.11 33.94 -32.44
N LYS A 300 -41.05 33.55 -33.73
CA LYS A 300 -39.96 33.58 -34.74
C LYS A 300 -38.47 33.36 -34.40
N LEU A 301 -37.97 32.22 -34.90
CA LEU A 301 -36.97 32.03 -35.97
C LEU A 301 -35.68 32.88 -36.01
N SER A 302 -34.53 32.19 -35.92
CA SER A 302 -33.49 32.26 -36.97
C SER A 302 -32.68 30.96 -37.03
N VAL A 303 -32.64 30.35 -38.21
CA VAL A 303 -31.82 29.18 -38.57
C VAL A 303 -30.51 29.65 -39.18
N LYS A 304 -29.38 29.10 -38.72
CA LYS A 304 -28.22 28.79 -39.56
C LYS A 304 -27.57 27.49 -39.06
N LYS A 305 -27.06 26.72 -40.01
CA LYS A 305 -26.93 25.26 -40.04
C LYS A 305 -25.43 24.87 -40.13
N GLY A 306 -25.08 23.75 -39.49
CA GLY A 306 -23.86 22.93 -39.71
C GLY A 306 -22.61 23.46 -38.99
N SER A 307 -21.68 22.66 -38.46
CA SER A 307 -21.41 21.22 -38.31
C SER A 307 -20.29 21.17 -37.24
N GLU A 308 -20.03 20.16 -36.42
CA GLU A 308 -19.88 18.75 -36.71
C GLU A 308 -19.72 17.99 -35.37
N TRP A 309 -20.31 16.80 -35.30
CA TRP A 309 -20.35 15.90 -34.15
C TRP A 309 -19.13 14.95 -34.23
N VAL A 310 -18.18 15.05 -33.31
CA VAL A 310 -17.12 14.03 -33.17
C VAL A 310 -17.58 12.94 -32.21
N SER A 311 -17.35 11.71 -32.66
CA SER A 311 -18.00 10.45 -32.35
C SER A 311 -17.68 9.85 -30.97
N LYS A 312 -18.68 9.15 -30.40
CA LYS A 312 -18.53 8.26 -29.24
C LYS A 312 -17.62 7.08 -29.60
N LYS A 313 -16.57 6.86 -28.80
CA LYS A 313 -15.68 5.67 -28.89
C LYS A 313 -16.48 4.35 -28.79
N PRO A 314 -16.11 3.30 -29.56
CA PRO A 314 -16.80 2.01 -29.49
C PRO A 314 -16.40 1.23 -28.22
N ARG A 315 -17.36 0.49 -27.66
CA ARG A 315 -17.12 -0.50 -26.60
C ARG A 315 -16.21 -1.61 -27.14
N LYS A 316 -15.05 -1.83 -26.53
CA LYS A 316 -14.19 -2.99 -26.81
C LYS A 316 -15.00 -4.28 -26.63
N LEU A 317 -15.09 -5.08 -27.69
CA LEU A 317 -15.51 -6.47 -27.64
C LEU A 317 -14.55 -7.23 -26.70
N LYS A 318 -15.08 -7.87 -25.67
CA LYS A 318 -14.30 -8.73 -24.77
C LYS A 318 -13.84 -9.96 -25.57
N ALA A 319 -12.54 -10.29 -25.49
CA ALA A 319 -12.01 -11.53 -26.04
C ALA A 319 -12.81 -12.74 -25.50
N ALA A 320 -13.11 -13.69 -26.38
CA ALA A 320 -13.79 -14.93 -26.02
C ALA A 320 -12.95 -15.67 -24.97
N LYS A 321 -13.55 -15.94 -23.80
CA LYS A 321 -12.91 -16.76 -22.77
C LYS A 321 -12.95 -18.21 -23.25
N ASP A 322 -11.82 -18.92 -23.18
CA ASP A 322 -11.74 -20.35 -23.45
C ASP A 322 -12.86 -21.09 -22.67
N PRO A 323 -13.81 -21.75 -23.37
CA PRO A 323 -14.90 -22.49 -22.74
C PRO A 323 -14.44 -23.63 -21.83
N ASN A 324 -13.23 -24.18 -22.07
CA ASN A 324 -12.69 -25.34 -21.37
C ASN A 324 -11.88 -24.96 -20.12
N LYS A 325 -11.61 -23.67 -19.88
CA LYS A 325 -10.88 -23.23 -18.69
C LYS A 325 -11.72 -23.42 -17.42
N PRO A 326 -11.22 -24.14 -16.39
CA PRO A 326 -11.94 -24.31 -15.14
C PRO A 326 -12.36 -22.96 -14.51
N LYS A 327 -13.62 -22.85 -14.08
CA LYS A 327 -14.16 -21.66 -13.41
C LYS A 327 -13.71 -21.61 -11.95
N ARG A 328 -13.39 -20.42 -11.45
CA ARG A 328 -12.96 -20.21 -10.05
C ARG A 328 -14.07 -20.65 -9.08
N PRO A 329 -13.73 -21.36 -7.99
CA PRO A 329 -14.71 -21.84 -7.02
C PRO A 329 -15.25 -20.68 -6.17
N PRO A 330 -16.47 -20.82 -5.61
CA PRO A 330 -17.06 -19.84 -4.69
C PRO A 330 -16.31 -19.81 -3.35
N SER A 331 -16.28 -18.63 -2.70
CA SER A 331 -15.77 -18.49 -1.33
C SER A 331 -16.76 -19.05 -0.29
N ALA A 332 -16.33 -19.23 0.96
CA ALA A 332 -17.18 -19.70 2.07
C ALA A 332 -18.50 -18.91 2.18
N PHE A 333 -18.43 -17.57 2.09
CA PHE A 333 -19.62 -16.72 2.06
C PHE A 333 -20.56 -17.03 0.88
N PHE A 334 -20.02 -17.29 -0.32
CA PHE A 334 -20.86 -17.61 -1.48
C PHE A 334 -21.47 -19.01 -1.39
N VAL A 335 -20.75 -19.98 -0.81
CA VAL A 335 -21.30 -21.30 -0.48
C VAL A 335 -22.46 -21.18 0.51
N PHE A 336 -22.31 -20.36 1.55
CA PHE A 336 -23.40 -20.01 2.47
C PHE A 336 -24.57 -19.33 1.75
N MET A 337 -24.28 -18.37 0.86
CA MET A 337 -25.31 -17.62 0.14
C MET A 337 -26.14 -18.48 -0.82
N GLU A 338 -25.64 -19.61 -1.30
CA GLU A 338 -26.43 -20.56 -2.09
C GLU A 338 -27.54 -21.19 -1.24
N GLU A 339 -27.19 -21.69 -0.07
CA GLU A 339 -28.15 -22.28 0.88
C GLU A 339 -29.09 -21.21 1.48
N PHE A 340 -28.54 -20.05 1.83
CA PHE A 340 -29.32 -18.94 2.35
C PHE A 340 -30.34 -18.44 1.33
N ARG A 341 -30.02 -18.39 0.03
CA ARG A 341 -30.99 -17.97 -1.00
C ARG A 341 -32.18 -18.92 -1.08
N THR A 342 -31.95 -20.22 -0.96
CA THR A 342 -33.01 -21.23 -0.97
C THR A 342 -33.93 -21.06 0.22
N SER A 343 -33.37 -21.06 1.44
CA SER A 343 -34.15 -20.88 2.67
C SER A 343 -34.84 -19.51 2.76
N PHE A 344 -34.21 -18.46 2.23
CA PHE A 344 -34.79 -17.12 2.20
C PHE A 344 -35.95 -17.03 1.19
N LYS A 345 -35.87 -17.72 0.05
CA LYS A 345 -36.94 -17.77 -0.95
C LYS A 345 -38.16 -18.53 -0.44
N GLU A 346 -37.95 -19.62 0.30
CA GLU A 346 -39.03 -20.38 0.96
C GLU A 346 -39.76 -19.53 2.00
N LYS A 347 -39.01 -18.76 2.80
CA LYS A 347 -39.58 -17.86 3.84
C LYS A 347 -40.15 -16.57 3.25
N ASN A 348 -39.77 -16.19 2.03
CA ASN A 348 -40.19 -14.94 1.39
C ASN A 348 -40.56 -15.17 -0.09
N PRO A 349 -41.60 -15.98 -0.39
CA PRO A 349 -41.93 -16.40 -1.75
C PRO A 349 -42.32 -15.23 -2.67
N ASN A 350 -42.79 -14.12 -2.10
CA ASN A 350 -43.18 -12.91 -2.83
C ASN A 350 -42.03 -11.92 -3.08
N ASN A 351 -40.83 -12.17 -2.53
CA ASN A 351 -39.69 -11.26 -2.68
C ASN A 351 -38.93 -11.54 -3.98
N LYS A 352 -39.04 -10.60 -4.94
CA LYS A 352 -38.31 -10.63 -6.23
C LYS A 352 -37.00 -9.84 -6.22
N SER A 353 -36.66 -9.17 -5.11
CA SER A 353 -35.52 -8.26 -5.04
C SER A 353 -34.24 -8.98 -4.62
N VAL A 354 -33.37 -9.24 -5.59
CA VAL A 354 -32.02 -9.80 -5.38
C VAL A 354 -31.19 -8.95 -4.40
N SER A 355 -31.41 -7.63 -4.39
CA SER A 355 -30.74 -6.70 -3.46
C SER A 355 -31.14 -6.96 -1.99
N VAL A 356 -32.41 -7.27 -1.73
CA VAL A 356 -32.91 -7.55 -0.37
C VAL A 356 -32.34 -8.87 0.13
N VAL A 357 -32.32 -9.91 -0.70
CA VAL A 357 -31.72 -11.21 -0.35
C VAL A 357 -30.23 -11.07 -0.04
N GLY A 358 -29.50 -10.29 -0.85
CA GLY A 358 -28.07 -10.01 -0.63
C GLY A 358 -27.79 -9.29 0.69
N LYS A 359 -28.60 -8.29 1.05
CA LYS A 359 -28.48 -7.58 2.33
C LYS A 359 -28.77 -8.48 3.53
N ALA A 360 -29.84 -9.27 3.45
CA ALA A 360 -30.22 -10.20 4.52
C ALA A 360 -29.16 -11.28 4.74
N GLY A 361 -28.63 -11.87 3.66
CA GLY A 361 -27.57 -12.89 3.74
C GLY A 361 -26.27 -12.31 4.28
N GLY A 362 -25.89 -11.11 3.86
CA GLY A 362 -24.72 -10.41 4.40
C GLY A 362 -24.84 -10.11 5.90
N HIS A 363 -26.03 -9.76 6.39
CA HIS A 363 -26.28 -9.57 7.81
C HIS A 363 -26.20 -10.89 8.58
N LYS A 364 -26.86 -11.96 8.08
CA LYS A 364 -26.86 -13.27 8.72
C LYS A 364 -25.44 -13.85 8.84
N TRP A 365 -24.63 -13.74 7.78
CA TRP A 365 -23.23 -14.19 7.81
C TRP A 365 -22.38 -13.46 8.86
N LYS A 366 -22.60 -12.15 9.05
CA LYS A 366 -21.87 -11.37 10.07
C LYS A 366 -22.30 -11.72 11.50
N SER A 367 -23.54 -12.16 11.69
CA SER A 367 -24.06 -12.57 13.00
C SER A 367 -23.75 -14.02 13.38
N MET A 368 -23.19 -14.82 12.46
CA MET A 368 -22.83 -16.21 12.75
C MET A 368 -21.51 -16.27 13.52
N SER A 369 -21.42 -17.22 14.46
CA SER A 369 -20.16 -17.54 15.15
C SER A 369 -19.17 -18.19 14.19
N GLU A 370 -17.90 -18.30 14.60
CA GLU A 370 -16.91 -19.01 13.78
C GLU A 370 -17.25 -20.49 13.63
N ASP A 371 -17.77 -21.14 14.67
CA ASP A 371 -18.23 -22.54 14.63
C ASP A 371 -19.37 -22.74 13.61
N GLU A 372 -20.31 -21.80 13.52
CA GLU A 372 -21.39 -21.84 12.52
C GLU A 372 -20.85 -21.61 11.09
N LYS A 373 -19.68 -20.99 10.94
CA LYS A 373 -19.03 -20.77 9.63
C LYS A 373 -18.15 -21.94 9.19
N VAL A 374 -17.65 -22.76 10.12
CA VAL A 374 -16.81 -23.94 9.84
C VAL A 374 -17.31 -24.78 8.67
N PRO A 375 -18.60 -25.23 8.60
CA PRO A 375 -19.04 -26.08 7.49
C PRO A 375 -18.89 -25.40 6.11
N TYR A 376 -19.09 -24.08 6.04
CA TYR A 376 -18.96 -23.30 4.81
C TYR A 376 -17.50 -23.07 4.43
N VAL A 377 -16.62 -22.86 5.42
CA VAL A 377 -15.18 -22.75 5.24
C VAL A 377 -14.60 -24.07 4.73
N THR A 378 -14.95 -25.19 5.35
CA THR A 378 -14.52 -26.54 4.94
C THR A 378 -15.00 -26.88 3.53
N LYS A 379 -16.27 -26.59 3.20
CA LYS A 379 -16.81 -26.82 1.85
C LYS A 379 -16.13 -25.95 0.79
N ALA A 380 -15.83 -24.68 1.08
CA ALA A 380 -15.08 -23.81 0.18
C ALA A 380 -13.62 -24.27 0.00
N ALA A 381 -12.98 -24.76 1.06
CA ALA A 381 -11.64 -25.34 0.99
C ALA A 381 -11.60 -26.57 0.08
N LYS A 382 -12.58 -27.48 0.20
CA LYS A 382 -12.71 -28.64 -0.69
C LYS A 382 -12.93 -28.24 -2.16
N LEU A 383 -13.77 -27.24 -2.42
CA LEU A 383 -13.97 -26.73 -3.79
C LEU A 383 -12.70 -26.09 -4.36
N LYS A 384 -11.89 -25.45 -3.50
CA LYS A 384 -10.58 -24.90 -3.87
C LYS A 384 -9.59 -26.01 -4.25
N THR A 385 -9.53 -27.10 -3.49
CA THR A 385 -8.63 -28.22 -3.79
C THR A 385 -9.06 -28.99 -5.05
N GLU A 386 -10.35 -29.16 -5.29
CA GLU A 386 -10.86 -29.73 -6.55
C GLU A 386 -10.56 -28.82 -7.75
N TYR A 387 -10.67 -27.49 -7.58
CA TYR A 387 -10.34 -26.53 -8.62
C TYR A 387 -8.85 -26.54 -8.97
N THR A 388 -7.95 -26.61 -7.98
CA THR A 388 -6.51 -26.65 -8.24
C THR A 388 -6.12 -27.93 -8.98
N LYS A 389 -6.69 -29.08 -8.63
CA LYS A 389 -6.51 -30.35 -9.37
C LYS A 389 -6.98 -30.24 -10.82
N LYS A 390 -8.16 -29.65 -11.06
CA LYS A 390 -8.72 -29.43 -12.41
C LYS A 390 -7.91 -28.43 -13.23
N LEU A 391 -7.37 -27.39 -12.59
CA LEU A 391 -6.53 -26.39 -13.24
C LEU A 391 -5.17 -26.97 -13.63
N ALA A 392 -4.58 -27.82 -12.79
CA ALA A 392 -3.33 -28.53 -13.10
C ALA A 392 -3.49 -29.47 -14.30
N THR A 393 -4.57 -30.25 -14.35
CA THR A 393 -4.89 -31.13 -15.51
C THR A 393 -5.17 -30.33 -16.79
N TYR A 394 -5.88 -29.21 -16.69
CA TYR A 394 -6.11 -28.32 -17.84
C TYR A 394 -4.78 -27.71 -18.37
N ASN A 395 -3.91 -27.25 -17.47
CA ASN A 395 -2.61 -26.68 -17.85
C ASN A 395 -1.73 -27.75 -18.52
N ASN A 396 -1.65 -28.97 -17.97
CA ASN A 396 -0.90 -30.08 -18.56
C ASN A 396 -1.40 -30.46 -19.96
N ASN A 397 -2.73 -30.44 -20.17
CA ASN A 397 -3.33 -30.73 -21.48
C ASN A 397 -3.14 -29.59 -22.50
N GLN A 398 -2.99 -28.34 -22.07
CA GLN A 398 -2.66 -27.22 -22.98
C GLN A 398 -1.21 -27.25 -23.48
N SER A 399 -0.28 -27.80 -22.70
CA SER A 399 1.13 -27.98 -23.10
C SER A 399 1.39 -29.21 -23.99
N GLY A 400 0.38 -30.05 -24.26
CA GLY A 400 0.50 -31.24 -25.11
C GLY A 400 -0.02 -31.10 -26.55
N GLY A 401 -0.47 -29.92 -26.98
CA GLY A 401 -1.13 -29.71 -28.26
C GLY A 401 -0.25 -29.05 -29.33
N GLY A 402 0.72 -29.78 -29.88
CA GLY A 402 1.60 -29.24 -30.92
C GLY A 402 2.48 -30.25 -31.66
N SER A 403 1.90 -31.30 -32.26
CA SER A 403 2.27 -31.87 -33.59
C SER A 403 1.65 -33.27 -33.78
N HIS A 404 0.93 -33.48 -34.90
CA HIS A 404 0.41 -34.79 -35.30
C HIS A 404 1.40 -35.53 -36.22
N ALA A 405 1.63 -36.80 -35.87
CA ALA A 405 1.81 -38.00 -36.71
C ALA A 405 3.00 -38.11 -37.70
N ALA A 406 3.88 -39.10 -37.51
CA ALA A 406 3.75 -40.46 -38.09
C ALA A 406 5.04 -41.29 -37.92
N GLY A 407 4.90 -42.61 -37.71
CA GLY A 407 5.89 -43.62 -38.11
C GLY A 407 6.44 -44.52 -37.01
N ASP A 408 5.96 -45.77 -36.99
CA ASP A 408 6.51 -46.95 -36.28
C ASP A 408 8.00 -47.20 -36.60
N GLU A 409 8.74 -47.77 -35.64
CA GLU A 409 9.22 -49.18 -35.65
C GLU A 409 10.29 -49.42 -34.57
N ASP A 410 9.96 -50.38 -33.72
CA ASP A 410 10.76 -51.46 -33.12
C ASP A 410 11.98 -51.29 -32.19
N GLU A 411 11.83 -52.10 -31.13
CA GLU A 411 12.79 -52.96 -30.42
C GLU A 411 14.00 -52.42 -29.62
N SER A 412 13.89 -52.71 -28.32
CA SER A 412 14.81 -53.54 -27.53
C SER A 412 15.60 -52.88 -26.39
N ASP A 413 15.06 -53.15 -25.20
CA ASP A 413 15.67 -53.96 -24.14
C ASP A 413 16.76 -53.37 -23.21
N LYS A 414 16.56 -53.75 -21.94
CA LYS A 414 17.47 -53.87 -20.79
C LYS A 414 17.76 -52.69 -19.85
N SER A 415 17.03 -52.79 -18.72
CA SER A 415 17.51 -52.99 -17.33
C SER A 415 17.08 -51.84 -16.41
N LYS A 416 16.05 -51.99 -15.54
CA LYS A 416 15.96 -52.79 -14.29
C LYS A 416 17.15 -52.44 -13.39
N SER A 417 16.97 -51.88 -12.19
CA SER A 417 16.20 -52.51 -11.09
C SER A 417 15.89 -51.56 -9.91
N GLU A 418 14.82 -51.92 -9.19
CA GLU A 418 14.63 -51.91 -7.72
C GLU A 418 14.63 -50.55 -6.99
N VAL A 419 13.49 -50.04 -6.52
CA VAL A 419 12.66 -50.46 -5.36
C VAL A 419 13.48 -50.61 -4.08
N ASN A 420 13.33 -49.65 -3.17
CA ASN A 420 12.95 -49.94 -1.79
C ASN A 420 12.32 -48.70 -1.13
N ASP A 421 11.17 -48.96 -0.50
CA ASP A 421 10.61 -48.22 0.62
C ASP A 421 11.67 -48.10 1.74
N ASP A 422 11.66 -46.99 2.48
CA ASP A 422 11.38 -47.06 3.91
C ASP A 422 11.24 -45.66 4.52
N GLU A 423 10.37 -45.65 5.52
CA GLU A 423 9.84 -44.54 6.30
C GLU A 423 10.85 -43.95 7.30
N GLU A 424 10.47 -42.78 7.82
CA GLU A 424 10.67 -42.26 9.18
C GLU A 424 11.88 -42.72 10.00
N GLU A 425 12.66 -41.74 10.50
CA GLU A 425 12.90 -41.67 11.94
C GLU A 425 13.22 -40.24 12.40
N GLU A 426 12.53 -39.87 13.47
CA GLU A 426 12.79 -38.73 14.35
C GLU A 426 14.14 -38.92 15.05
N GLU A 427 14.90 -37.84 15.25
CA GLU A 427 15.81 -37.77 16.40
C GLU A 427 15.57 -36.46 17.15
N GLY A 428 15.01 -36.61 18.35
CA GLY A 428 15.07 -35.63 19.40
C GLY A 428 16.49 -35.51 19.97
N SER A 429 16.79 -34.37 20.57
CA SER A 429 17.87 -34.25 21.53
C SER A 429 17.32 -33.59 22.79
N GLU A 430 17.74 -34.18 23.89
CA GLU A 430 17.18 -34.13 25.23
C GLU A 430 17.50 -32.82 25.96
N GLU A 431 16.54 -32.37 26.76
CA GLU A 431 16.75 -31.45 27.86
C GLU A 431 17.18 -32.28 29.08
N GLU A 432 18.42 -32.10 29.54
CA GLU A 432 18.83 -32.51 30.89
C GLU A 432 18.71 -31.30 31.82
N GLU A 433 17.73 -31.38 32.73
CA GLU A 433 17.75 -30.70 34.02
C GLU A 433 18.69 -31.47 34.95
N GLU A 434 19.64 -30.81 35.60
CA GLU A 434 20.00 -31.15 36.99
C GLU A 434 20.26 -29.88 37.81
N GLU A 435 19.60 -29.87 38.97
CA GLU A 435 19.71 -28.93 40.08
C GLU A 435 20.98 -29.17 40.93
N ASP A 436 21.23 -28.21 41.83
CA ASP A 436 21.96 -28.32 43.11
C ASP A 436 23.50 -28.33 43.13
N GLU A 437 24.10 -27.15 43.38
CA GLU A 437 24.65 -26.76 44.71
C GLU A 437 24.96 -25.26 44.82
#